data_AF-R5ALD6-F1
#
_entry.id   AF-R5ALD6-F1
#
_cell.length_a   1.000
_cell.length_b   1.000
_cell.length_c   1.000
_cell.angle_alpha   90.00
_cell.angle_beta   90.00
_cell.angle_gamma   90.00
#
_symmetry.space_group_name_H-M   'P 1'
#
loop_
_entity.id
_entity.type
_entity.pdbx_description
1 polymer ?
#
loop_
_entity_poly.entity_id
_entity_poly.type
_entity_poly.pdbx_seq_one_letter_code
_entity_poly.pdbx_strand_id
1 'polypeptide(L)'
;MKNYFIAAFCAFSALSAGANSPFISEVFDYVPAPGQFIHLIPEVTDGMSREQVLEAAARQLVGDERPGMVSLGAFGGYIVFGFDHPIANVEGEYDFKIYGNAMKMFGSGADTSAEPGIVMVSVDTNGNGIPDDEWFEMRGSAHDKAFANFTIRYSRPSQTETAENIEWTSNDPDSPSGIITLNDFHSQSYWPGWIEGDVIEFSGTRLPANAVSENGIWTLVPFDWGYADNRPDFVNVNGNMEPNPEAPGFNIDNAVDADGNSVRLTAIDFVKVYTAVNQTCDFLGETSTEICGARDLHFVASLTDVSAAVEPLRLSGRSLVVTVGSAACAEVYNVAGQRVVCSDCAAGRTEIDLSALPAGIYVARAAGSAMTMALR
;
A
#
# COMPACT_ATOMS: atom_id res chain seq x y z
N MET A 1 40.82 24.99 -17.01
CA MET A 1 40.46 23.80 -17.82
C MET A 1 40.03 22.72 -16.83
N LYS A 2 38.78 22.74 -16.34
CA LYS A 2 37.67 21.88 -16.80
C LYS A 2 38.13 20.47 -17.20
N ASN A 3 38.04 19.52 -16.28
CA ASN A 3 37.83 18.11 -16.57
C ASN A 3 36.72 17.62 -15.64
N TYR A 4 35.51 17.54 -16.17
CA TYR A 4 34.37 16.91 -15.53
C TYR A 4 34.53 15.40 -15.71
N PHE A 5 34.71 14.66 -14.62
CA PHE A 5 34.42 13.23 -14.63
C PHE A 5 32.90 13.08 -14.47
N ILE A 6 32.21 12.90 -15.58
CA ILE A 6 30.83 12.42 -15.59
C ILE A 6 30.94 10.92 -15.33
N ALA A 7 30.66 10.51 -14.10
CA ALA A 7 30.36 9.11 -13.80
C ALA A 7 28.98 8.83 -14.39
N ALA A 8 28.93 8.17 -15.55
CA ALA A 8 27.71 7.58 -16.05
C ALA A 8 27.33 6.43 -15.12
N PHE A 9 26.39 6.68 -14.21
CA PHE A 9 25.67 5.63 -13.52
C PHE A 9 24.79 4.95 -14.56
N CYS A 10 25.33 3.93 -15.22
CA CYS A 10 24.48 2.94 -15.88
C CYS A 10 23.75 2.21 -14.74
N ALA A 11 22.50 2.61 -14.49
CA ALA A 11 21.57 1.78 -13.77
C ALA A 11 21.49 0.45 -14.52
N PHE A 12 22.16 -0.56 -13.98
CA PHE A 12 21.82 -1.94 -14.32
C PHE A 12 20.41 -2.11 -13.76
N SER A 13 19.41 -2.00 -14.64
CA SER A 13 18.12 -2.62 -14.43
C SER A 13 18.40 -4.11 -14.35
N ALA A 14 18.74 -4.58 -13.15
CA ALA A 14 18.60 -5.98 -12.83
C ALA A 14 17.11 -6.27 -13.04
N LEU A 15 16.77 -6.99 -14.11
CA LEU A 15 15.63 -7.88 -14.02
C LEU A 15 15.97 -8.81 -12.86
N SER A 16 15.57 -8.42 -11.66
CA SER A 16 15.28 -9.35 -10.60
C SER A 16 14.44 -10.43 -11.27
N ALA A 17 14.94 -11.67 -11.28
CA ALA A 17 14.05 -12.80 -11.40
C ALA A 17 13.20 -12.76 -10.12
N GLY A 18 12.15 -11.92 -10.15
CA GLY A 18 11.40 -11.45 -8.99
C GLY A 18 10.59 -12.57 -8.37
N ALA A 19 10.54 -12.57 -7.04
CA ALA A 19 9.90 -13.60 -6.27
C ALA A 19 8.37 -13.43 -6.32
N ASN A 20 7.70 -14.22 -7.18
CA ASN A 20 6.25 -14.44 -7.20
C ASN A 20 5.68 -14.67 -5.78
N SER A 21 5.35 -13.59 -5.07
CA SER A 21 4.97 -13.61 -3.67
C SER A 21 3.72 -12.76 -3.47
N PRO A 22 2.71 -13.21 -2.70
CA PRO A 22 1.52 -12.42 -2.43
C PRO A 22 1.76 -11.31 -1.40
N PHE A 23 3.01 -11.01 -1.02
CA PHE A 23 3.36 -10.12 0.09
C PHE A 23 4.09 -8.87 -0.40
N ILE A 24 4.20 -7.87 0.49
CA ILE A 24 4.94 -6.62 0.22
C ILE A 24 6.33 -6.96 -0.31
N SER A 25 6.69 -6.32 -1.42
CA SER A 25 8.00 -6.48 -2.07
C SER A 25 8.94 -5.31 -1.77
N GLU A 26 8.39 -4.11 -1.58
CA GLU A 26 9.15 -2.88 -1.40
C GLU A 26 8.39 -1.87 -0.53
N VAL A 27 9.14 -1.16 0.30
CA VAL A 27 8.67 0.03 1.03
C VAL A 27 9.35 1.24 0.39
N PHE A 28 8.56 2.10 -0.25
CA PHE A 28 9.03 3.25 -1.03
C PHE A 28 9.27 4.48 -0.17
N ASP A 29 8.47 4.67 0.89
CA ASP A 29 8.63 5.79 1.79
C ASP A 29 8.08 5.47 3.18
N TYR A 30 8.67 6.07 4.21
CA TYR A 30 8.25 5.92 5.61
C TYR A 30 8.59 7.20 6.36
N VAL A 31 7.54 7.88 6.83
CA VAL A 31 7.63 9.14 7.57
C VAL A 31 6.66 9.07 8.74
N PRO A 32 7.09 8.53 9.89
CA PRO A 32 6.24 8.52 11.06
C PRO A 32 6.08 9.94 11.61
N ALA A 33 4.91 10.22 12.17
CA ALA A 33 4.68 11.41 12.98
C ALA A 33 5.28 11.19 14.37
N PRO A 34 5.39 12.24 15.21
CA PRO A 34 5.84 12.06 16.58
C PRO A 34 4.99 11.04 17.35
N GLY A 35 5.63 10.23 18.20
CA GLY A 35 4.94 9.17 18.94
C GLY A 35 5.85 8.32 19.81
N GLN A 36 5.25 7.58 20.73
CA GLN A 36 5.94 6.77 21.73
C GLN A 36 6.67 5.57 21.12
N PHE A 37 6.21 4.99 20.01
CA PHE A 37 6.81 3.78 19.45
C PHE A 37 7.77 4.00 18.28
N ILE A 38 7.91 5.22 17.77
CA ILE A 38 8.58 5.46 16.47
C ILE A 38 10.08 5.14 16.45
N HIS A 39 10.74 5.10 17.61
CA HIS A 39 12.13 4.67 17.76
C HIS A 39 12.28 3.18 18.11
N LEU A 40 11.19 2.53 18.49
CA LEU A 40 11.17 1.15 18.96
C LEU A 40 10.66 0.20 17.87
N ILE A 41 9.80 0.69 16.97
CA ILE A 41 9.05 -0.11 16.00
C ILE A 41 9.00 0.66 14.67
N PRO A 42 9.99 0.50 13.76
CA PRO A 42 11.20 -0.31 13.91
C PRO A 42 12.19 0.29 14.92
N GLU A 43 13.10 -0.54 15.43
CA GLU A 43 14.21 -0.04 16.27
C GLU A 43 15.13 0.85 15.43
N VAL A 44 15.17 2.14 15.78
CA VAL A 44 15.99 3.15 15.12
C VAL A 44 16.58 4.09 16.16
N THR A 45 17.78 4.60 15.89
CA THR A 45 18.51 5.47 16.82
C THR A 45 18.69 6.87 16.24
N ASP A 46 18.81 7.84 17.14
CA ASP A 46 19.16 9.21 16.78
C ASP A 46 20.51 9.22 16.04
N GLY A 47 20.51 9.79 14.84
CA GLY A 47 21.67 9.86 13.94
C GLY A 47 21.62 8.92 12.74
N MET A 48 20.62 8.03 12.65
CA MET A 48 20.33 7.33 11.39
C MET A 48 19.82 8.32 10.33
N SER A 49 20.21 8.10 9.07
CA SER A 49 19.64 8.84 7.94
C SER A 49 18.23 8.35 7.61
N ARG A 50 17.45 9.16 6.89
CA ARG A 50 16.11 8.76 6.42
C ARG A 50 16.13 7.45 5.63
N GLU A 51 17.17 7.23 4.81
CA GLU A 51 17.34 6.00 4.02
C GLU A 51 17.58 4.78 4.91
N GLN A 52 18.34 4.93 6.00
CA GLN A 52 18.57 3.83 6.94
C GLN A 52 17.30 3.50 7.74
N VAL A 53 16.48 4.50 8.05
CA VAL A 53 15.20 4.31 8.73
C VAL A 53 14.18 3.65 7.79
N LEU A 54 14.16 4.04 6.51
CA LEU A 54 13.38 3.37 5.46
C LEU A 54 13.80 1.91 5.31
N GLU A 55 15.11 1.61 5.31
CA GLU A 55 15.61 0.23 5.26
C GLU A 55 15.17 -0.56 6.50
N ALA A 56 15.20 0.05 7.69
CA ALA A 56 14.72 -0.59 8.92
C ALA A 56 13.22 -0.91 8.86
N ALA A 57 12.39 -0.01 8.31
CA ALA A 57 10.97 -0.26 8.07
C ALA A 57 10.75 -1.38 7.04
N ALA A 58 11.49 -1.36 5.94
CA ALA A 58 11.41 -2.41 4.91
C ALA A 58 11.70 -3.81 5.48
N ARG A 59 12.71 -3.94 6.37
CA ARG A 59 13.02 -5.22 7.05
C ARG A 59 11.88 -5.74 7.93
N GLN A 60 10.97 -4.88 8.40
CA GLN A 60 9.83 -5.28 9.23
C GLN A 60 8.64 -5.77 8.40
N LEU A 61 8.57 -5.47 7.09
CA LEU A 61 7.35 -5.63 6.31
C LEU A 61 7.52 -6.46 5.03
N VAL A 62 8.71 -6.49 4.42
CA VAL A 62 8.92 -7.11 3.12
C VAL A 62 9.04 -8.64 3.25
N GLY A 63 8.33 -9.36 2.38
CA GLY A 63 8.62 -10.76 2.06
C GLY A 63 7.85 -11.84 2.85
N ASP A 64 6.97 -11.49 3.78
CA ASP A 64 6.11 -12.45 4.50
C ASP A 64 4.76 -11.81 4.89
N GLU A 65 3.83 -12.60 5.45
CA GLU A 65 2.48 -12.16 5.82
C GLU A 65 2.50 -11.13 6.96
N ARG A 66 3.28 -11.43 8.02
CA ARG A 66 3.47 -10.58 9.19
C ARG A 66 4.90 -10.68 9.74
N PRO A 67 5.93 -10.28 8.98
CA PRO A 67 7.34 -10.50 9.35
C PRO A 67 7.78 -9.66 10.56
N GLY A 68 7.04 -8.59 10.86
CA GLY A 68 7.39 -7.62 11.87
C GLY A 68 6.30 -6.57 12.05
N MET A 69 6.70 -5.36 12.47
CA MET A 69 5.78 -4.24 12.66
C MET A 69 6.48 -2.90 12.52
N VAL A 70 5.75 -1.89 12.08
CA VAL A 70 6.13 -0.47 12.11
C VAL A 70 5.00 0.32 12.77
N SER A 71 5.33 1.35 13.56
CA SER A 71 4.36 2.31 14.11
C SER A 71 4.43 3.60 13.31
N LEU A 72 3.28 4.12 12.90
CA LEU A 72 3.20 5.35 12.13
C LEU A 72 3.24 6.60 13.01
N GLY A 73 3.16 6.44 14.34
CA GLY A 73 3.03 7.56 15.28
C GLY A 73 1.68 8.27 15.16
N ALA A 74 1.61 9.52 15.62
CA ALA A 74 0.38 10.32 15.61
C ALA A 74 -0.16 10.63 14.20
N PHE A 75 -1.23 11.44 14.13
CA PHE A 75 -1.90 11.78 12.86
C PHE A 75 -0.93 12.13 11.73
N GLY A 76 -1.20 11.55 10.55
CA GLY A 76 -0.53 11.88 9.31
C GLY A 76 0.80 11.16 9.08
N GLY A 77 1.41 10.59 10.13
CA GLY A 77 2.52 9.69 9.97
C GLY A 77 2.15 8.52 9.08
N TYR A 78 3.03 8.15 8.14
CA TYR A 78 2.65 7.30 7.02
C TYR A 78 3.75 6.35 6.54
N ILE A 79 3.31 5.34 5.78
CA ILE A 79 4.17 4.44 5.02
C ILE A 79 3.61 4.24 3.60
N VAL A 80 4.49 4.04 2.63
CA VAL A 80 4.15 3.71 1.23
C VAL A 80 4.85 2.42 0.85
N PHE A 81 4.11 1.46 0.32
CA PHE A 81 4.64 0.16 -0.09
C PHE A 81 3.96 -0.35 -1.36
N GLY A 82 4.56 -1.38 -1.97
CA GLY A 82 4.02 -2.06 -3.14
C GLY A 82 4.41 -3.53 -3.21
N PHE A 83 3.79 -4.22 -4.14
CA PHE A 83 3.99 -5.64 -4.44
C PHE A 83 4.86 -5.77 -5.69
N ASP A 84 5.39 -6.96 -5.97
CA ASP A 84 6.20 -7.19 -7.18
C ASP A 84 5.33 -7.32 -8.45
N HIS A 85 4.03 -7.05 -8.29
CA HIS A 85 2.99 -7.05 -9.30
C HIS A 85 1.87 -6.07 -8.86
N PRO A 86 1.08 -5.52 -9.79
CA PRO A 86 -0.15 -4.82 -9.45
C PRO A 86 -1.18 -5.78 -8.82
N ILE A 87 -1.90 -5.33 -7.81
CA ILE A 87 -3.03 -6.07 -7.21
C ILE A 87 -4.27 -5.86 -8.09
N ALA A 88 -4.88 -6.94 -8.57
CA ALA A 88 -6.11 -6.86 -9.36
C ALA A 88 -7.32 -6.48 -8.50
N ASN A 89 -8.21 -5.64 -9.05
CA ASN A 89 -9.54 -5.43 -8.51
C ASN A 89 -10.49 -6.52 -9.03
N VAL A 90 -10.90 -7.43 -8.15
CA VAL A 90 -11.86 -8.48 -8.42
C VAL A 90 -13.24 -8.02 -7.95
N GLU A 91 -14.11 -7.78 -8.93
CA GLU A 91 -15.44 -7.21 -8.71
C GLU A 91 -16.22 -7.91 -7.58
N GLY A 92 -16.55 -7.15 -6.53
CA GLY A 92 -17.33 -7.62 -5.38
C GLY A 92 -16.57 -8.39 -4.31
N GLU A 93 -15.26 -8.58 -4.44
CA GLU A 93 -14.40 -9.30 -3.48
C GLU A 93 -13.51 -8.34 -2.67
N TYR A 94 -12.81 -8.84 -1.67
CA TYR A 94 -11.73 -8.10 -0.99
C TYR A 94 -10.41 -8.48 -1.64
N ASP A 95 -9.67 -7.49 -2.13
CA ASP A 95 -8.53 -7.67 -3.03
C ASP A 95 -7.21 -7.79 -2.28
N PHE A 96 -7.05 -7.03 -1.20
CA PHE A 96 -5.84 -7.07 -0.39
C PHE A 96 -6.17 -6.88 1.09
N LYS A 97 -5.26 -7.36 1.94
CA LYS A 97 -5.34 -7.17 3.39
C LYS A 97 -4.09 -6.48 3.90
N ILE A 98 -4.28 -5.50 4.79
CA ILE A 98 -3.21 -4.90 5.58
C ILE A 98 -3.38 -5.41 7.01
N TYR A 99 -2.32 -5.99 7.57
CA TYR A 99 -2.31 -6.53 8.92
C TYR A 99 -1.87 -5.46 9.91
N GLY A 100 -2.51 -5.42 11.07
CA GLY A 100 -2.24 -4.49 12.17
C GLY A 100 -2.03 -5.20 13.51
N ASN A 101 -2.00 -4.41 14.58
CA ASN A 101 -1.78 -4.89 15.94
C ASN A 101 -3.06 -4.92 16.79
N ALA A 102 -4.18 -4.39 16.27
CA ALA A 102 -5.41 -4.22 17.02
C ALA A 102 -5.81 -5.51 17.75
N MET A 103 -6.20 -5.38 19.01
CA MET A 103 -6.49 -6.50 19.89
C MET A 103 -7.78 -6.28 20.68
N LYS A 104 -8.33 -7.41 21.14
CA LYS A 104 -9.42 -7.42 22.12
C LYS A 104 -8.86 -7.14 23.51
N MET A 105 -9.55 -6.33 24.31
CA MET A 105 -9.21 -6.11 25.73
C MET A 105 -9.24 -7.46 26.44
N PHE A 106 -8.21 -7.74 27.24
CA PHE A 106 -8.16 -8.96 28.04
C PHE A 106 -9.39 -9.05 28.95
N GLY A 107 -10.20 -10.10 28.77
CA GLY A 107 -11.31 -10.45 29.65
C GLY A 107 -12.67 -9.80 29.35
N SER A 108 -12.77 -8.84 28.42
CA SER A 108 -14.06 -8.21 28.07
C SER A 108 -14.68 -8.74 26.77
N GLY A 109 -13.89 -9.36 25.89
CA GLY A 109 -14.36 -9.89 24.61
C GLY A 109 -14.71 -8.83 23.54
N ALA A 110 -14.59 -7.54 23.88
CA ALA A 110 -14.76 -6.41 22.95
C ALA A 110 -13.45 -6.08 22.23
N ASP A 111 -13.54 -5.55 21.01
CA ASP A 111 -12.43 -4.94 20.26
C ASP A 111 -12.13 -3.55 20.86
N THR A 112 -10.88 -3.26 21.22
CA THR A 112 -10.63 -2.12 22.14
C THR A 112 -9.30 -1.39 21.97
N SER A 113 -8.46 -1.77 21.01
CA SER A 113 -7.24 -1.01 20.66
C SER A 113 -7.25 -0.64 19.17
N ALA A 114 -8.40 -0.18 18.66
CA ALA A 114 -8.51 0.20 17.27
C ALA A 114 -7.76 1.52 17.00
N GLU A 115 -6.73 1.49 16.16
CA GLU A 115 -5.90 2.65 15.82
C GLU A 115 -5.99 2.93 14.31
N PRO A 116 -7.18 3.34 13.82
CA PRO A 116 -7.52 3.26 12.41
C PRO A 116 -6.64 4.16 11.53
N GLY A 117 -5.98 3.54 10.56
CA GLY A 117 -5.25 4.21 9.49
C GLY A 117 -6.07 4.31 8.21
N ILE A 118 -6.04 5.46 7.55
CA ILE A 118 -6.63 5.59 6.22
C ILE A 118 -5.68 4.98 5.20
N VAL A 119 -6.25 4.24 4.25
CA VAL A 119 -5.54 3.62 3.14
C VAL A 119 -5.81 4.44 1.89
N MET A 120 -4.74 4.79 1.19
CA MET A 120 -4.77 5.36 -0.15
C MET A 120 -4.16 4.36 -1.12
N VAL A 121 -4.64 4.32 -2.35
CA VAL A 121 -4.13 3.46 -3.42
C VAL A 121 -3.78 4.29 -4.65
N SER A 122 -2.79 3.85 -5.40
CA SER A 122 -2.36 4.51 -6.64
C SER A 122 -2.06 3.48 -7.72
N VAL A 123 -2.23 3.91 -8.97
CA VAL A 123 -1.91 3.14 -10.19
C VAL A 123 -0.69 3.78 -10.84
N ASP A 124 0.32 2.99 -11.20
CA ASP A 124 1.49 3.45 -11.95
C ASP A 124 1.09 3.73 -13.41
N THR A 125 0.38 4.82 -13.63
CA THR A 125 -0.18 5.14 -14.94
C THR A 125 0.91 5.54 -15.95
N ASN A 126 2.04 6.01 -15.44
CA ASN A 126 3.15 6.48 -16.25
C ASN A 126 4.24 5.40 -16.47
N GLY A 127 4.20 4.29 -15.71
CA GLY A 127 5.03 3.11 -15.86
C GLY A 127 6.48 3.29 -15.37
N ASN A 128 6.71 4.20 -14.44
CA ASN A 128 8.05 4.52 -13.93
C ASN A 128 8.46 3.69 -12.70
N GLY A 129 7.53 2.92 -12.13
CA GLY A 129 7.73 2.10 -10.94
C GLY A 129 7.96 2.90 -9.66
N ILE A 130 7.54 4.17 -9.59
CA ILE A 130 7.59 4.99 -8.37
C ILE A 130 6.20 5.54 -8.03
N PRO A 131 5.88 5.74 -6.74
CA PRO A 131 4.55 6.14 -6.30
C PRO A 131 4.32 7.65 -6.44
N ASP A 132 4.30 8.17 -7.68
CA ASP A 132 4.17 9.59 -8.01
C ASP A 132 2.91 9.96 -8.84
N ASP A 133 2.05 8.98 -9.10
CA ASP A 133 0.75 9.16 -9.75
C ASP A 133 -0.37 9.58 -8.76
N GLU A 134 -1.59 9.73 -9.28
CA GLU A 134 -2.77 10.12 -8.50
C GLU A 134 -3.09 9.10 -7.39
N TRP A 135 -3.51 9.62 -6.23
CA TRP A 135 -3.88 8.83 -5.06
C TRP A 135 -5.38 8.85 -4.84
N PHE A 136 -5.97 7.68 -4.60
CA PHE A 136 -7.39 7.49 -4.31
C PHE A 136 -7.56 7.01 -2.87
N GLU A 137 -8.42 7.67 -2.09
CA GLU A 137 -8.71 7.23 -0.72
C GLU A 137 -9.62 6.00 -0.76
N MET A 138 -9.33 5.00 0.07
CA MET A 138 -10.24 3.88 0.30
C MET A 138 -11.31 4.33 1.30
N ARG A 139 -12.53 4.52 0.81
CA ARG A 139 -13.66 4.93 1.64
C ARG A 139 -13.88 3.93 2.78
N GLY A 140 -14.22 4.44 3.97
CA GLY A 140 -14.56 3.64 5.15
C GLY A 140 -15.84 4.11 5.82
N SER A 141 -16.27 3.41 6.86
CA SER A 141 -17.58 3.65 7.49
C SER A 141 -17.74 5.02 8.17
N ALA A 142 -16.64 5.70 8.47
CA ALA A 142 -16.63 7.01 9.12
C ALA A 142 -16.36 8.17 8.15
N HIS A 143 -16.25 7.90 6.85
CA HIS A 143 -15.87 8.89 5.83
C HIS A 143 -16.77 10.14 5.85
N ASP A 144 -18.09 9.98 5.99
CA ASP A 144 -19.03 11.12 6.03
C ASP A 144 -18.96 11.99 7.31
N LYS A 145 -18.25 11.51 8.33
CA LYS A 145 -17.99 12.24 9.59
C LYS A 145 -16.56 12.76 9.68
N ALA A 146 -15.73 12.46 8.69
CA ALA A 146 -14.33 12.81 8.69
C ALA A 146 -14.12 14.28 8.29
N PHE A 147 -13.01 14.85 8.75
CA PHE A 147 -12.57 16.19 8.36
C PHE A 147 -11.58 16.05 7.20
N ALA A 148 -12.05 16.28 5.97
CA ALA A 148 -11.20 16.29 4.78
C ALA A 148 -10.26 17.52 4.76
N ASN A 149 -9.11 17.40 4.09
CA ASN A 149 -8.09 18.45 4.00
C ASN A 149 -7.62 18.97 5.38
N PHE A 150 -7.60 18.10 6.38
CA PHE A 150 -7.01 18.41 7.67
C PHE A 150 -5.50 18.53 7.52
N THR A 151 -4.91 19.58 8.09
CA THR A 151 -3.47 19.81 8.11
C THR A 151 -3.02 19.94 9.55
N ILE A 152 -1.91 19.28 9.90
CA ILE A 152 -1.30 19.38 11.22
C ILE A 152 0.18 19.72 11.08
N ARG A 153 0.69 20.51 12.02
CA ARG A 153 2.10 20.85 12.16
C ARG A 153 2.57 20.47 13.55
N TYR A 154 3.56 19.59 13.63
CA TYR A 154 4.26 19.24 14.87
C TYR A 154 5.52 20.07 15.01
N SER A 155 5.74 20.65 16.19
CA SER A 155 6.94 21.43 16.51
C SER A 155 8.00 20.55 17.17
N ARG A 156 9.24 20.67 16.71
CA ARG A 156 10.39 20.00 17.33
C ARG A 156 10.51 20.44 18.79
N PRO A 157 10.62 19.51 19.75
CA PRO A 157 10.79 19.84 21.16
C PRO A 157 12.15 20.49 21.42
N SER A 158 12.33 21.08 22.61
CA SER A 158 13.55 21.80 22.95
C SER A 158 14.78 20.90 23.06
N GLN A 159 14.56 19.63 23.42
CA GLN A 159 15.55 18.56 23.43
C GLN A 159 14.95 17.30 22.78
N THR A 160 15.81 16.47 22.19
CA THR A 160 15.40 15.21 21.53
C THR A 160 16.17 14.01 22.06
N GLU A 161 16.98 14.16 23.12
CA GLU A 161 17.76 13.08 23.70
C GLU A 161 16.92 12.19 24.64
N THR A 162 15.77 12.70 25.09
CA THR A 162 14.79 12.01 25.92
C THR A 162 13.37 12.40 25.50
N ALA A 163 12.37 11.66 25.98
CA ALA A 163 10.96 12.01 25.78
C ALA A 163 10.66 13.45 26.25
N GLU A 164 10.03 14.25 25.37
CA GLU A 164 9.45 15.55 25.67
C GLU A 164 8.07 15.64 25.02
N ASN A 165 7.16 16.40 25.63
CA ASN A 165 5.86 16.70 25.04
C ASN A 165 6.03 17.35 23.66
N ILE A 166 5.21 16.95 22.69
CA ILE A 166 5.28 17.48 21.33
C ILE A 166 4.07 18.38 21.07
N GLU A 167 4.31 19.67 20.89
CA GLU A 167 3.28 20.62 20.53
C GLU A 167 2.86 20.46 19.06
N TRP A 168 1.58 20.68 18.79
CA TRP A 168 1.07 20.71 17.43
C TRP A 168 0.01 21.79 17.23
N THR A 169 -0.14 22.22 15.98
CA THR A 169 -1.20 23.13 15.51
C THR A 169 -1.93 22.54 14.31
N SER A 170 -3.19 22.88 14.11
CA SER A 170 -3.99 22.38 13.00
C SER A 170 -4.86 23.46 12.35
N ASN A 171 -5.47 23.14 11.20
CA ASN A 171 -6.48 23.99 10.56
C ASN A 171 -7.91 23.74 11.05
N ASP A 172 -8.11 22.86 12.03
CA ASP A 172 -9.41 22.59 12.63
C ASP A 172 -9.75 23.69 13.66
N PRO A 173 -10.81 24.49 13.47
CA PRO A 173 -11.18 25.55 14.41
C PRO A 173 -11.61 25.03 15.79
N ASP A 174 -12.07 23.77 15.89
CA ASP A 174 -12.45 23.16 17.16
C ASP A 174 -11.24 22.55 17.89
N SER A 175 -10.13 22.34 17.16
CA SER A 175 -8.88 21.80 17.69
C SER A 175 -7.65 22.46 17.05
N PRO A 176 -7.47 23.79 17.21
CA PRO A 176 -6.45 24.54 16.49
C PRO A 176 -5.02 24.24 16.97
N SER A 177 -4.89 23.65 18.15
CA SER A 177 -3.63 23.25 18.74
C SER A 177 -3.82 22.20 19.82
N GLY A 178 -2.75 21.45 20.11
CA GLY A 178 -2.70 20.52 21.21
C GLY A 178 -1.29 20.02 21.46
N ILE A 179 -1.19 18.96 22.26
CA ILE A 179 0.07 18.39 22.73
C ILE A 179 -0.04 16.87 22.69
N ILE A 180 0.96 16.20 22.13
CA ILE A 180 1.20 14.76 22.40
C ILE A 180 1.91 14.70 23.75
N THR A 181 1.20 14.23 24.76
CA THR A 181 1.71 14.14 26.13
C THR A 181 2.50 12.86 26.33
N LEU A 182 3.58 12.96 27.11
CA LEU A 182 4.32 11.81 27.57
C LEU A 182 3.49 10.88 28.45
N ASN A 183 3.85 9.61 28.45
CA ASN A 183 3.41 8.63 29.44
C ASN A 183 4.60 8.09 30.27
N ASP A 184 4.29 7.39 31.36
CA ASP A 184 5.31 6.87 32.28
C ASP A 184 6.03 5.61 31.76
N PHE A 185 5.65 5.09 30.58
CA PHE A 185 6.17 3.83 30.03
C PHE A 185 7.30 4.03 29.02
N HIS A 186 7.39 5.21 28.39
CA HIS A 186 8.33 5.50 27.29
C HIS A 186 9.16 6.75 27.57
N SER A 187 10.49 6.60 27.51
CA SER A 187 11.46 7.64 27.90
C SER A 187 12.42 8.08 26.79
N GLN A 188 12.42 7.35 25.68
CA GLN A 188 13.05 7.73 24.42
C GLN A 188 12.35 8.93 23.78
N SER A 189 13.03 9.65 22.89
CA SER A 189 12.44 10.75 22.12
C SER A 189 11.14 10.34 21.43
N TYR A 190 10.15 11.22 21.44
CA TYR A 190 8.93 11.06 20.63
C TYR A 190 9.09 11.77 19.29
N TRP A 191 10.17 12.53 19.07
CA TRP A 191 10.40 13.27 17.85
C TRP A 191 11.23 12.44 16.86
N PRO A 192 10.80 12.24 15.59
CA PRO A 192 11.56 11.48 14.61
C PRO A 192 12.87 12.21 14.23
N GLY A 193 13.96 11.87 14.92
CA GLY A 193 15.22 12.60 14.89
C GLY A 193 15.90 12.68 13.51
N TRP A 194 15.58 11.74 12.62
CA TRP A 194 16.08 11.65 11.24
C TRP A 194 15.36 12.57 10.25
N ILE A 195 14.29 13.27 10.65
CA ILE A 195 13.61 14.26 9.81
C ILE A 195 14.23 15.63 10.05
N GLU A 196 14.73 16.26 8.98
CA GLU A 196 15.34 17.59 9.04
C GLU A 196 14.31 18.68 9.33
N GLY A 197 14.74 19.72 10.04
CA GLY A 197 13.93 20.89 10.37
C GLY A 197 13.24 20.82 11.73
N ASP A 198 12.62 21.94 12.09
CA ASP A 198 11.98 22.16 13.39
C ASP A 198 10.46 21.97 13.34
N VAL A 199 9.90 21.70 12.16
CA VAL A 199 8.47 21.50 11.94
C VAL A 199 8.27 20.32 11.00
N ILE A 200 7.37 19.42 11.37
CA ILE A 200 6.88 18.35 10.49
C ILE A 200 5.41 18.61 10.20
N GLU A 201 5.04 18.58 8.94
CA GLU A 201 3.69 18.88 8.48
C GLU A 201 3.10 17.70 7.75
N PHE A 202 1.84 17.39 8.07
CA PHE A 202 1.07 16.38 7.37
C PHE A 202 -0.29 16.94 6.97
N SER A 203 -0.86 16.32 5.94
CA SER A 203 -2.19 16.64 5.45
C SER A 203 -2.92 15.38 5.02
N GLY A 204 -4.24 15.34 5.21
CA GLY A 204 -5.09 14.24 4.77
C GLY A 204 -6.49 14.37 5.34
N THR A 205 -7.23 13.28 5.31
CA THR A 205 -8.52 13.15 5.97
C THR A 205 -8.33 12.73 7.43
N ARG A 206 -8.96 13.45 8.37
CA ARG A 206 -8.95 13.11 9.81
C ARG A 206 -10.26 12.45 10.22
N LEU A 207 -10.19 11.22 10.72
CA LEU A 207 -11.33 10.52 11.28
C LEU A 207 -11.77 11.14 12.62
N PRO A 208 -13.04 10.94 13.02
CA PRO A 208 -13.48 11.25 14.37
C PRO A 208 -12.62 10.53 15.43
N ALA A 209 -12.49 11.12 16.61
CA ALA A 209 -11.93 10.41 17.76
C ALA A 209 -12.76 9.16 18.07
N ASN A 210 -12.09 8.04 18.36
CA ASN A 210 -12.72 6.75 18.64
C ASN A 210 -12.43 6.25 20.06
N ALA A 211 -11.67 7.00 20.84
CA ALA A 211 -11.39 6.68 22.23
C ALA A 211 -12.53 7.10 23.16
N VAL A 212 -12.91 6.21 24.07
CA VAL A 212 -13.88 6.43 25.14
C VAL A 212 -13.19 6.16 26.47
N SER A 213 -13.33 7.06 27.44
CA SER A 213 -12.83 6.88 28.81
C SER A 213 -13.99 6.61 29.77
N GLU A 214 -13.96 5.46 30.44
CA GLU A 214 -14.88 5.12 31.51
C GLU A 214 -14.10 4.78 32.78
N ASN A 215 -14.32 5.55 33.86
CA ASN A 215 -13.60 5.40 35.14
C ASN A 215 -12.06 5.42 35.02
N GLY A 216 -11.53 6.18 34.05
CA GLY A 216 -10.09 6.27 33.79
C GLY A 216 -9.53 5.10 32.97
N ILE A 217 -10.37 4.23 32.44
CA ILE A 217 -9.99 3.18 31.49
C ILE A 217 -10.34 3.64 30.09
N TRP A 218 -9.33 3.74 29.23
CA TRP A 218 -9.48 4.07 27.83
C TRP A 218 -9.80 2.84 26.99
N THR A 219 -10.75 2.98 26.07
CA THR A 219 -11.13 1.98 25.08
C THR A 219 -11.16 2.64 23.71
N LEU A 220 -10.39 2.12 22.76
CA LEU A 220 -10.37 2.61 21.38
C LEU A 220 -11.30 1.73 20.56
N VAL A 221 -12.46 2.28 20.20
CA VAL A 221 -13.57 1.55 19.59
C VAL A 221 -13.35 1.45 18.07
N PRO A 222 -13.50 0.27 17.45
CA PRO A 222 -13.37 0.14 16.01
C PRO A 222 -14.49 0.85 15.25
N PHE A 223 -14.17 1.40 14.08
CA PHE A 223 -15.17 1.83 13.10
C PHE A 223 -15.79 0.62 12.39
N ASP A 224 -17.05 0.70 11.95
CA ASP A 224 -17.81 -0.45 11.41
C ASP A 224 -17.09 -1.25 10.31
N TRP A 225 -16.41 -0.60 9.37
CA TRP A 225 -15.63 -1.25 8.31
C TRP A 225 -14.60 -0.30 7.69
N GLY A 226 -13.63 -0.89 6.98
CA GLY A 226 -12.49 -0.18 6.42
C GLY A 226 -11.42 0.12 7.46
N TYR A 227 -10.43 0.91 7.02
CA TYR A 227 -9.25 1.37 7.75
C TYR A 227 -8.27 0.25 8.16
N ALA A 228 -6.97 0.53 8.04
CA ALA A 228 -5.93 -0.34 8.58
C ALA A 228 -5.96 -0.31 10.10
N ASP A 229 -5.54 -1.40 10.76
CA ASP A 229 -5.41 -1.48 12.22
C ASP A 229 -6.68 -1.11 13.02
N ASN A 230 -7.83 -1.29 12.38
CA ASN A 230 -9.11 -0.93 12.95
C ASN A 230 -9.72 -2.08 13.76
N ARG A 231 -9.41 -3.34 13.42
CA ARG A 231 -9.89 -4.53 14.13
C ARG A 231 -8.80 -5.60 14.21
N PRO A 232 -8.88 -6.51 15.19
CA PRO A 232 -7.97 -7.64 15.25
C PRO A 232 -8.02 -8.46 13.98
N ASP A 233 -6.84 -8.78 13.42
CA ASP A 233 -6.75 -9.59 12.21
C ASP A 233 -7.21 -11.02 12.41
N PHE A 234 -7.08 -11.52 13.65
CA PHE A 234 -7.39 -12.88 14.04
C PHE A 234 -8.21 -12.88 15.34
N VAL A 235 -9.11 -13.84 15.45
CA VAL A 235 -9.95 -14.05 16.64
C VAL A 235 -9.81 -15.48 17.13
N ASN A 236 -9.90 -15.67 18.45
CA ASN A 236 -9.89 -17.00 19.03
C ASN A 236 -11.24 -17.70 18.82
N VAL A 237 -11.24 -18.78 18.06
CA VAL A 237 -12.38 -19.67 17.85
C VAL A 237 -12.04 -21.04 18.42
N ASN A 238 -12.65 -21.38 19.56
CA ASN A 238 -12.46 -22.67 20.24
C ASN A 238 -10.99 -23.02 20.55
N GLY A 239 -10.16 -22.03 20.86
CA GLY A 239 -8.74 -22.21 21.19
C GLY A 239 -7.79 -22.03 20.00
N ASN A 240 -8.30 -21.87 18.78
CA ASN A 240 -7.51 -21.62 17.58
C ASN A 240 -7.61 -20.15 17.17
N MET A 241 -6.51 -19.56 16.69
CA MET A 241 -6.54 -18.23 16.08
C MET A 241 -6.96 -18.38 14.62
N GLU A 242 -8.14 -17.85 14.28
CA GLU A 242 -8.71 -17.88 12.94
C GLU A 242 -8.79 -16.46 12.37
N PRO A 243 -8.77 -16.25 11.04
CA PRO A 243 -8.98 -14.94 10.45
C PRO A 243 -10.28 -14.29 10.95
N ASN A 244 -10.21 -13.02 11.32
CA ASN A 244 -11.38 -12.28 11.77
C ASN A 244 -12.29 -11.92 10.59
N PRO A 245 -13.54 -12.44 10.51
CA PRO A 245 -14.45 -12.09 9.43
C PRO A 245 -14.88 -10.62 9.43
N GLU A 246 -14.71 -9.91 10.55
CA GLU A 246 -14.98 -8.47 10.66
C GLU A 246 -13.79 -7.61 10.21
N ALA A 247 -12.65 -8.22 9.89
CA ALA A 247 -11.47 -7.58 9.29
C ALA A 247 -11.08 -8.27 7.96
N PRO A 248 -11.96 -8.28 6.95
CA PRO A 248 -11.78 -9.07 5.72
C PRO A 248 -10.67 -8.52 4.79
N GLY A 249 -10.32 -7.24 4.92
CA GLY A 249 -9.37 -6.56 4.03
C GLY A 249 -10.02 -5.36 3.35
N PHE A 250 -9.53 -5.01 2.16
CA PHE A 250 -9.92 -3.86 1.38
C PHE A 250 -10.43 -4.30 0.01
N ASN A 251 -11.56 -3.74 -0.39
CA ASN A 251 -12.14 -3.89 -1.72
C ASN A 251 -11.88 -2.59 -2.49
N ILE A 252 -11.17 -2.69 -3.62
CA ILE A 252 -10.70 -1.57 -4.45
C ILE A 252 -11.87 -0.77 -5.06
N ASP A 253 -13.06 -1.35 -5.22
CA ASP A 253 -14.26 -0.61 -5.66
C ASP A 253 -14.69 0.49 -4.66
N ASN A 254 -14.15 0.50 -3.43
CA ASN A 254 -14.36 1.58 -2.47
C ASN A 254 -13.43 2.78 -2.65
N ALA A 255 -12.56 2.78 -3.67
CA ALA A 255 -11.69 3.91 -3.98
C ALA A 255 -12.50 5.16 -4.36
N VAL A 256 -12.11 6.32 -3.83
CA VAL A 256 -12.67 7.63 -4.15
C VAL A 256 -11.59 8.63 -4.55
N ASP A 257 -11.94 9.55 -5.44
CA ASP A 257 -11.09 10.68 -5.81
C ASP A 257 -11.00 11.74 -4.69
N ALA A 258 -10.23 12.80 -4.95
CA ALA A 258 -10.06 13.92 -4.00
C ALA A 258 -11.36 14.69 -3.70
N ASP A 259 -12.38 14.57 -4.55
CA ASP A 259 -13.71 15.17 -4.35
C ASP A 259 -14.67 14.20 -3.64
N GLY A 260 -14.23 12.97 -3.34
CA GLY A 260 -15.02 11.93 -2.70
C GLY A 260 -15.93 11.14 -3.65
N ASN A 261 -15.77 11.28 -4.97
CA ASN A 261 -16.52 10.50 -5.95
C ASN A 261 -15.91 9.11 -6.11
N SER A 262 -16.75 8.08 -6.22
CA SER A 262 -16.30 6.71 -6.48
C SER A 262 -15.55 6.60 -7.81
N VAL A 263 -14.42 5.90 -7.79
CA VAL A 263 -13.59 5.62 -8.97
C VAL A 263 -13.48 4.11 -9.15
N ARG A 264 -13.56 3.65 -10.41
CA ARG A 264 -13.34 2.24 -10.74
C ARG A 264 -11.90 2.06 -11.22
N LEU A 265 -11.09 1.39 -10.41
CA LEU A 265 -9.72 0.99 -10.76
C LEU A 265 -9.73 -0.49 -11.16
N THR A 266 -8.93 -0.88 -12.16
CA THR A 266 -8.80 -2.30 -12.55
C THR A 266 -7.74 -3.03 -11.76
N ALA A 267 -6.73 -2.30 -11.29
CA ALA A 267 -5.64 -2.78 -10.46
C ALA A 267 -5.01 -1.58 -9.73
N ILE A 268 -4.16 -1.84 -8.75
CA ILE A 268 -3.36 -0.84 -8.03
C ILE A 268 -1.91 -1.31 -7.93
N ASP A 269 -0.96 -0.38 -7.91
CA ASP A 269 0.48 -0.66 -7.84
C ASP A 269 1.06 -0.29 -6.47
N PHE A 270 0.54 0.79 -5.88
CA PHE A 270 1.06 1.35 -4.64
C PHE A 270 -0.06 1.52 -3.62
N VAL A 271 0.32 1.32 -2.35
CA VAL A 271 -0.53 1.53 -1.20
C VAL A 271 0.18 2.48 -0.25
N LYS A 272 -0.54 3.51 0.21
CA LYS A 272 -0.11 4.39 1.30
C LYS A 272 -1.07 4.22 2.46
N VAL A 273 -0.52 4.12 3.67
CA VAL A 273 -1.32 4.11 4.91
C VAL A 273 -0.83 5.23 5.81
N TYR A 274 -1.74 5.94 6.45
CA TYR A 274 -1.39 6.95 7.44
C TYR A 274 -2.32 6.93 8.66
N THR A 275 -1.79 7.26 9.84
CA THR A 275 -2.60 7.40 11.07
C THR A 275 -3.65 8.47 10.87
N ALA A 276 -4.94 8.11 10.97
CA ALA A 276 -6.02 9.02 10.59
C ALA A 276 -6.74 9.67 11.77
N VAL A 277 -6.34 9.37 13.01
CA VAL A 277 -6.91 9.95 14.23
C VAL A 277 -5.89 10.89 14.86
N ASN A 278 -6.37 12.04 15.35
CA ASN A 278 -5.57 12.96 16.17
C ASN A 278 -6.13 12.97 17.61
N GLN A 279 -5.61 12.10 18.48
CA GLN A 279 -6.03 12.01 19.88
C GLN A 279 -4.88 11.51 20.77
N THR A 280 -4.99 11.79 22.08
CA THR A 280 -4.09 11.31 23.12
C THR A 280 -4.91 10.86 24.33
N CYS A 281 -4.63 9.67 24.83
CA CYS A 281 -5.46 8.91 25.78
C CYS A 281 -4.75 8.73 27.13
N ASP A 282 -4.38 9.84 27.77
CA ASP A 282 -3.64 9.87 29.05
C ASP A 282 -2.47 8.88 29.09
N PHE A 283 -2.51 7.90 29.99
CA PHE A 283 -1.45 6.92 30.21
C PHE A 283 -1.21 5.98 29.01
N LEU A 284 -2.19 5.85 28.11
CA LEU A 284 -2.04 5.06 26.88
C LEU A 284 -1.19 5.79 25.83
N GLY A 285 -1.07 7.13 25.94
CA GLY A 285 -0.34 7.95 24.97
C GLY A 285 -1.17 8.32 23.74
N GLU A 286 -0.49 8.74 22.68
CA GLU A 286 -1.12 9.01 21.39
C GLU A 286 -1.68 7.73 20.76
N THR A 287 -2.72 7.88 19.94
CA THR A 287 -3.17 6.78 19.08
C THR A 287 -2.33 6.75 17.82
N SER A 288 -1.74 5.58 17.54
CA SER A 288 -0.84 5.36 16.41
C SER A 288 -1.28 4.14 15.63
N THR A 289 -1.36 4.25 14.30
CA THR A 289 -1.61 3.07 13.48
C THR A 289 -0.35 2.22 13.40
N GLU A 290 -0.48 0.90 13.60
CA GLU A 290 0.59 -0.06 13.33
C GLU A 290 0.33 -0.90 12.08
N ILE A 291 1.40 -1.15 11.33
CA ILE A 291 1.38 -2.00 10.14
C ILE A 291 2.28 -3.19 10.40
N CYS A 292 1.74 -4.40 10.31
CA CYS A 292 2.48 -5.66 10.47
C CYS A 292 2.84 -6.34 9.14
N GLY A 293 2.22 -5.93 8.04
CA GLY A 293 2.42 -6.53 6.72
C GLY A 293 1.19 -6.31 5.83
N ALA A 294 1.26 -6.80 4.60
CA ALA A 294 0.11 -6.82 3.70
C ALA A 294 0.17 -8.00 2.74
N ARG A 295 -1.00 -8.40 2.25
CA ARG A 295 -1.17 -9.56 1.38
C ARG A 295 -2.16 -9.28 0.26
N ASP A 296 -1.80 -9.67 -0.96
CA ASP A 296 -2.71 -9.84 -2.08
C ASP A 296 -3.57 -11.11 -1.87
N LEU A 297 -4.89 -10.93 -1.80
CA LEU A 297 -5.88 -11.99 -1.58
C LEU A 297 -6.21 -12.74 -2.88
N HIS A 298 -5.83 -12.17 -4.02
CA HIS A 298 -6.10 -12.66 -5.35
C HIS A 298 -4.82 -12.83 -6.19
N PHE A 299 -3.70 -13.17 -5.55
CA PHE A 299 -2.39 -13.33 -6.21
C PHE A 299 -2.41 -14.04 -7.57
N VAL A 300 -3.15 -15.14 -7.71
CA VAL A 300 -3.28 -15.81 -9.03
C VAL A 300 -4.00 -14.92 -10.05
N ALA A 301 -5.11 -14.29 -9.65
CA ALA A 301 -5.81 -13.34 -10.50
C ALA A 301 -4.89 -12.16 -10.84
N SER A 302 -4.18 -11.57 -9.88
CA SER A 302 -3.23 -10.47 -10.10
C SER A 302 -2.12 -10.83 -11.08
N LEU A 303 -1.54 -12.03 -10.99
CA LEU A 303 -0.59 -12.54 -11.98
C LEU A 303 -1.21 -12.77 -13.37
N THR A 304 -2.53 -12.98 -13.46
CA THR A 304 -3.24 -13.25 -14.73
C THR A 304 -3.97 -12.05 -15.33
N ASP A 305 -4.46 -11.11 -14.55
CA ASP A 305 -5.18 -9.91 -14.98
C ASP A 305 -4.22 -8.76 -15.29
N VAL A 306 -3.02 -8.77 -14.71
CA VAL A 306 -1.93 -7.91 -15.21
C VAL A 306 -1.37 -8.44 -16.55
N SER A 307 -1.68 -9.68 -16.94
CA SER A 307 -1.50 -10.14 -18.32
C SER A 307 -2.64 -9.70 -19.28
N ALA A 308 -3.71 -9.09 -18.75
CA ALA A 308 -4.76 -8.46 -19.55
C ALA A 308 -4.45 -6.99 -19.91
N ALA A 309 -3.43 -6.38 -19.30
CA ALA A 309 -2.77 -5.19 -19.80
C ALA A 309 -1.75 -5.57 -20.89
N VAL A 310 -2.27 -5.89 -22.07
CA VAL A 310 -1.57 -5.99 -23.36
C VAL A 310 -0.43 -7.02 -23.41
N GLU A 311 -0.73 -8.31 -23.21
CA GLU A 311 -0.04 -9.33 -24.00
C GLU A 311 -0.37 -9.05 -25.47
N PRO A 312 0.62 -8.68 -26.33
CA PRO A 312 0.33 -8.35 -27.72
C PRO A 312 -0.12 -9.56 -28.54
N LEU A 313 -0.08 -10.76 -27.97
CA LEU A 313 -0.45 -12.02 -28.62
C LEU A 313 -1.24 -12.91 -27.63
N ARG A 314 -2.46 -13.27 -27.98
CA ARG A 314 -3.28 -14.22 -27.20
C ARG A 314 -4.00 -15.20 -28.12
N LEU A 315 -3.99 -16.49 -27.78
CA LEU A 315 -4.85 -17.46 -28.46
C LEU A 315 -6.24 -17.49 -27.79
N SER A 316 -7.29 -17.26 -28.58
CA SER A 316 -8.69 -17.41 -28.16
C SER A 316 -9.39 -18.39 -29.10
N GLY A 317 -9.59 -19.63 -28.65
CA GLY A 317 -10.11 -20.70 -29.52
C GLY A 317 -9.17 -20.96 -30.70
N ARG A 318 -9.66 -20.71 -31.92
CA ARG A 318 -8.87 -20.81 -33.16
C ARG A 318 -8.53 -19.43 -33.75
N SER A 319 -8.63 -18.37 -32.96
CA SER A 319 -8.22 -17.01 -33.34
C SER A 319 -6.96 -16.59 -32.58
N LEU A 320 -6.01 -15.98 -33.28
CA LEU A 320 -4.94 -15.21 -32.66
C LEU A 320 -5.41 -13.76 -32.49
N VAL A 321 -5.51 -13.31 -31.25
CA VAL A 321 -5.79 -11.92 -30.89
C VAL A 321 -4.45 -11.19 -30.77
N VAL A 322 -4.33 -10.08 -31.48
CA VAL A 322 -3.14 -9.23 -31.49
C VAL A 322 -3.52 -7.83 -31.02
N THR A 323 -2.85 -7.32 -29.99
CA THR A 323 -3.11 -5.97 -29.45
C THR A 323 -1.83 -5.15 -29.47
N VAL A 324 -1.79 -4.09 -30.26
CA VAL A 324 -0.56 -3.30 -30.48
C VAL A 324 -0.81 -1.80 -30.38
N GLY A 325 0.14 -1.04 -29.82
CA GLY A 325 0.02 0.42 -29.67
C GLY A 325 0.29 1.22 -30.96
N SER A 326 0.88 0.59 -31.98
CA SER A 326 1.11 1.17 -33.31
C SER A 326 1.02 0.07 -34.37
N ALA A 327 0.94 0.44 -35.65
CA ALA A 327 0.81 -0.54 -36.73
C ALA A 327 1.99 -1.53 -36.74
N ALA A 328 1.68 -2.82 -36.77
CA ALA A 328 2.67 -3.90 -36.71
C ALA A 328 2.26 -5.09 -37.60
N CYS A 329 3.22 -5.94 -37.95
CA CYS A 329 2.95 -7.21 -38.63
C CYS A 329 2.87 -8.35 -37.62
N ALA A 330 1.84 -9.18 -37.73
CA ALA A 330 1.70 -10.43 -37.01
C ALA A 330 2.01 -11.62 -37.91
N GLU A 331 2.84 -12.54 -37.42
CA GLU A 331 3.29 -13.72 -38.15
C GLU A 331 3.09 -14.99 -37.33
N VAL A 332 2.73 -16.11 -37.97
CA VAL A 332 2.63 -17.43 -37.32
C VAL A 332 3.52 -18.42 -38.05
N TYR A 333 4.28 -19.22 -37.30
CA TYR A 333 5.24 -20.21 -37.78
C TYR A 333 4.88 -21.60 -37.27
N ASN A 334 5.08 -22.64 -38.10
CA ASN A 334 4.97 -24.04 -37.67
C ASN A 334 6.29 -24.53 -37.03
N VAL A 335 6.29 -25.76 -36.47
CA VAL A 335 7.48 -26.37 -35.85
C VAL A 335 8.66 -26.62 -36.81
N ALA A 336 8.42 -26.60 -38.12
CA ALA A 336 9.48 -26.66 -39.14
C ALA A 336 10.08 -25.28 -39.45
N GLY A 337 9.66 -24.22 -38.74
CA GLY A 337 10.09 -22.85 -38.94
C GLY A 337 9.48 -22.16 -40.17
N GLN A 338 8.45 -22.75 -40.80
CA GLN A 338 7.79 -22.17 -41.96
C GLN A 338 6.71 -21.18 -41.51
N ARG A 339 6.71 -19.97 -42.07
CA ARG A 339 5.65 -18.98 -41.85
C ARG A 339 4.37 -19.43 -42.56
N VAL A 340 3.29 -19.59 -41.79
CA VAL A 340 1.98 -20.07 -42.26
C VAL A 340 0.92 -18.97 -42.27
N VAL A 341 1.10 -17.89 -41.50
CA VAL A 341 0.21 -16.71 -41.49
C VAL A 341 1.05 -15.44 -41.42
N CYS A 342 0.58 -14.39 -42.10
CA CYS A 342 1.14 -13.04 -42.07
C CYS A 342 -0.02 -12.05 -42.22
N SER A 343 -0.16 -11.10 -41.30
CA SER A 343 -1.24 -10.10 -41.32
C SER A 343 -0.73 -8.75 -40.82
N ASP A 344 -1.19 -7.68 -41.46
CA ASP A 344 -0.99 -6.33 -40.95
C ASP A 344 -2.02 -6.06 -39.84
N CYS A 345 -1.56 -5.49 -38.73
CA CYS A 345 -2.37 -5.11 -37.58
C CYS A 345 -2.28 -3.60 -37.40
N ALA A 346 -3.42 -2.91 -37.38
CA ALA A 346 -3.47 -1.50 -37.00
C ALA A 346 -3.30 -1.35 -35.48
N ALA A 347 -3.06 -0.12 -35.01
CA ALA A 347 -3.09 0.17 -33.58
C ALA A 347 -4.46 -0.24 -32.98
N GLY A 348 -4.43 -0.87 -31.81
CA GLY A 348 -5.59 -1.48 -31.16
C GLY A 348 -5.64 -3.00 -31.32
N ARG A 349 -6.84 -3.58 -31.23
CA ARG A 349 -7.09 -5.03 -31.24
C ARG A 349 -7.38 -5.53 -32.67
N THR A 350 -6.62 -6.50 -33.13
CA THR A 350 -6.84 -7.25 -34.39
C THR A 350 -7.06 -8.73 -34.06
N GLU A 351 -7.96 -9.39 -34.78
CA GLU A 351 -8.23 -10.83 -34.61
C GLU A 351 -7.95 -11.56 -35.93
N ILE A 352 -7.09 -12.59 -35.86
CA ILE A 352 -6.62 -13.35 -37.01
C ILE A 352 -7.15 -14.78 -36.90
N ASP A 353 -7.97 -15.19 -37.85
CA ASP A 353 -8.55 -16.54 -37.89
C ASP A 353 -7.48 -17.59 -38.29
N LEU A 354 -7.29 -18.58 -37.43
CA LEU A 354 -6.40 -19.74 -37.64
C LEU A 354 -7.19 -21.03 -37.88
N SER A 355 -8.50 -20.94 -38.16
CA SER A 355 -9.39 -22.08 -38.37
C SER A 355 -8.87 -23.07 -39.43
N ALA A 356 -8.19 -22.56 -40.47
CA ALA A 356 -7.66 -23.35 -41.58
C ALA A 356 -6.35 -24.11 -41.28
N LEU A 357 -5.65 -23.82 -40.18
CA LEU A 357 -4.41 -24.49 -39.82
C LEU A 357 -4.67 -25.86 -39.19
N PRO A 358 -3.88 -26.91 -39.48
CA PRO A 358 -4.05 -28.20 -38.80
C PRO A 358 -3.74 -28.10 -37.29
N ALA A 359 -4.28 -29.01 -36.51
CA ALA A 359 -3.92 -29.14 -35.10
C ALA A 359 -2.41 -29.37 -34.95
N GLY A 360 -1.78 -28.69 -33.99
CA GLY A 360 -0.33 -28.69 -33.85
C GLY A 360 0.20 -27.51 -33.04
N ILE A 361 1.52 -27.47 -32.89
CA ILE A 361 2.24 -26.40 -32.20
C ILE A 361 2.70 -25.35 -33.21
N TYR A 362 2.51 -24.09 -32.86
CA TYR A 362 2.89 -22.93 -33.66
C TYR A 362 3.56 -21.87 -32.78
N VAL A 363 4.27 -20.94 -33.41
CA VAL A 363 4.84 -19.75 -32.76
C VAL A 363 4.27 -18.51 -33.45
N ALA A 364 3.57 -17.65 -32.72
CA ALA A 364 3.20 -16.31 -33.17
C ALA A 364 4.27 -15.29 -32.83
N ARG A 365 4.40 -14.25 -33.65
CA ARG A 365 5.23 -13.07 -33.40
C ARG A 365 4.49 -11.80 -33.83
N ALA A 366 4.52 -10.77 -32.99
CA ALA A 366 4.04 -9.42 -33.32
C ALA A 366 4.68 -8.40 -32.37
N ALA A 367 4.99 -7.21 -32.88
CA ALA A 367 5.47 -6.07 -32.09
C ALA A 367 6.64 -6.38 -31.11
N GLY A 368 7.58 -7.25 -31.51
CA GLY A 368 8.73 -7.64 -30.69
C GLY A 368 8.47 -8.82 -29.74
N SER A 369 7.23 -9.24 -29.58
CA SER A 369 6.83 -10.37 -28.73
C SER A 369 6.66 -11.66 -29.53
N ALA A 370 6.75 -12.79 -28.84
CA ALA A 370 6.52 -14.11 -29.40
C ALA A 370 5.75 -15.00 -28.41
N MET A 371 4.82 -15.81 -28.94
CA MET A 371 3.99 -16.73 -28.15
C MET A 371 4.03 -18.11 -28.80
N THR A 372 4.28 -19.17 -28.02
CA THR A 372 4.03 -20.55 -28.47
C THR A 372 2.58 -20.89 -28.22
N MET A 373 1.89 -21.45 -29.22
CA MET A 373 0.48 -21.79 -29.16
C MET A 373 0.24 -23.22 -29.64
N ALA A 374 -0.76 -23.89 -29.06
CA ALA A 374 -1.21 -25.21 -29.49
C ALA A 374 -2.63 -25.11 -30.03
N LEU A 375 -2.80 -25.35 -31.33
CA LEU A 375 -4.12 -25.43 -31.96
C LEU A 375 -4.67 -26.84 -31.79
N ARG A 376 -5.88 -26.94 -31.22
CA ARG A 376 -6.61 -28.21 -31.03
C ARG A 376 -7.66 -28.41 -32.13
#